data_AF-A0A259HY84-F1
#
_entry.id   AF-A0A259HY84-F1
#
_cell.length_a   1.000
_cell.length_b   1.000
_cell.length_c   1.000
_cell.angle_alpha   90.00
_cell.angle_beta   90.00
_cell.angle_gamma   90.00
#
_symmetry.space_group_name_H-M   'P 1'
#
loop_
_entity.id
_entity.type
_entity.pdbx_description
1 polymer ?
#
loop_
_entity_poly.entity_id
_entity_poly.type
_entity_poly.pdbx_seq_one_letter_code
_entity_poly.pdbx_strand_id
1 'polypeptide(L)'
;MRRGLAIIVLLIPLLWTTWGWREVSRNHQQALHFANITPPSDEVTGLGPFALEGLWRMSSPNSRFGGWSAMIEIGTGQFLAFSDRNMRLRFTPPGVAAPDVPKASQVGIRRAIYQRKRGRDWSVFDIE
;
A
#
# COMPACT_ATOMS: atom_id res chain seq x y z
N MET A 1 29.08 32.77 33.37
CA MET A 1 29.16 32.96 31.89
C MET A 1 29.60 31.72 31.12
N ARG A 2 30.51 30.86 31.63
CA ARG A 2 31.00 29.66 30.90
C ARG A 2 29.98 28.55 30.63
N ARG A 3 28.97 28.37 31.50
CA ARG A 3 27.93 27.32 31.34
C ARG A 3 26.97 27.59 30.18
N GLY A 4 26.67 28.86 29.88
CA GLY A 4 25.79 29.23 28.76
C GLY A 4 26.43 28.95 27.40
N LEU A 5 27.75 29.15 27.28
CA LEU A 5 28.51 28.82 26.08
C LEU A 5 28.46 27.33 25.73
N ALA A 6 28.55 26.45 26.73
CA ALA A 6 28.47 25.00 26.51
C ALA A 6 27.09 24.58 25.94
N ILE A 7 26.01 25.20 26.39
CA ILE A 7 24.65 24.91 25.92
C ILE A 7 24.46 25.38 24.47
N ILE A 8 24.95 26.57 24.13
CA ILE A 8 24.85 27.12 22.78
C ILE A 8 25.63 26.26 21.78
N VAL A 9 26.84 25.84 22.14
CA VAL A 9 27.67 24.95 21.30
C VAL A 9 27.00 23.60 21.05
N LEU A 10 26.15 23.12 21.96
CA LEU A 10 25.43 21.86 21.82
C LEU A 10 24.10 22.03 21.06
N LEU A 11 23.40 23.15 21.24
CA LEU A 11 22.12 23.42 20.59
C LEU A 11 22.24 23.77 19.10
N ILE A 12 23.30 24.49 18.70
CA ILE A 12 23.51 24.87 17.29
C ILE A 12 23.59 23.65 16.35
N PRO A 13 24.44 22.63 16.59
CA PRO A 13 24.47 21.45 15.74
C PRO A 13 23.16 20.67 15.81
N LEU A 14 22.51 20.62 16.98
CA LEU A 14 21.24 19.92 17.16
C LEU A 14 20.09 20.57 16.37
N LEU A 15 20.03 21.90 16.37
CA LEU A 15 19.10 22.68 15.55
C LEU A 15 19.37 22.44 14.06
N TRP A 16 20.64 22.47 13.65
CA TRP A 16 21.02 22.23 12.27
C TRP A 16 20.70 20.81 11.81
N THR A 17 20.91 19.79 12.66
CA THR A 17 20.53 18.41 12.36
C THR A 17 19.03 18.16 12.45
N THR A 18 18.25 19.00 13.11
CA THR A 18 16.80 18.81 13.23
C THR A 18 16.05 19.56 12.13
N TRP A 19 16.56 20.73 11.73
CA TRP A 19 15.90 21.63 10.77
C TRP A 19 16.58 21.63 9.40
N GLY A 20 17.81 21.13 9.29
CA GLY A 20 18.56 21.05 8.02
C GLY A 20 18.15 19.88 7.13
N TRP A 21 17.20 19.05 7.55
CA TRP A 21 16.71 17.94 6.74
C TRP A 21 15.77 18.49 5.67
N ARG A 22 16.15 18.32 4.41
CA ARG A 22 15.30 18.62 3.26
C ARG A 22 13.98 17.87 3.39
N GLU A 23 12.88 18.57 3.11
CA GLU A 23 11.63 17.89 2.80
C GLU A 23 11.88 16.94 1.64
N VAL A 24 11.73 15.63 1.89
CA VAL A 24 11.66 14.66 0.80
C VAL A 24 10.40 15.00 0.03
N SER A 25 10.55 15.58 -1.16
CA SER A 25 9.42 15.91 -2.03
C SER A 25 8.55 14.68 -2.21
N ARG A 26 7.37 14.69 -1.57
CA ARG A 26 6.43 13.57 -1.66
C ARG A 26 5.71 13.63 -2.98
N ASN A 27 5.81 12.56 -3.76
CA ASN A 27 5.04 12.42 -4.98
C ASN A 27 3.68 11.79 -4.62
N HIS A 28 2.59 12.43 -5.05
CA HIS A 28 1.21 11.99 -4.80
C HIS A 28 0.47 11.61 -6.08
N GLN A 29 1.19 11.41 -7.19
CA GLN A 29 0.61 10.99 -8.47
C GLN A 29 -0.13 9.66 -8.31
N GLN A 30 -1.34 9.58 -8.83
CA GLN A 30 -2.14 8.36 -8.88
C GLN A 30 -1.82 7.59 -10.15
N ALA A 31 -0.58 7.09 -10.24
CA ALA A 31 -0.10 6.30 -11.36
C ALA A 31 0.31 4.91 -10.86
N LEU A 32 -0.11 3.87 -11.56
CA LEU A 32 0.39 2.51 -11.38
C LEU A 32 1.07 2.07 -12.67
N HIS A 33 2.22 1.44 -12.53
CA HIS A 33 2.94 0.79 -13.60
C HIS A 33 2.99 -0.71 -13.32
N PHE A 34 2.63 -1.48 -14.33
CA PHE A 34 2.68 -2.93 -14.28
C PHE A 34 3.71 -3.44 -15.28
N ALA A 35 4.54 -4.37 -14.84
CA ALA A 35 5.46 -5.10 -15.70
C ALA A 35 5.20 -6.60 -15.55
N ASN A 36 4.95 -7.29 -16.66
CA ASN A 36 4.98 -8.76 -16.66
C ASN A 36 6.36 -9.22 -16.21
N ILE A 37 6.42 -10.19 -15.32
CA ILE A 37 7.67 -10.81 -14.89
C ILE A 37 7.60 -12.28 -15.24
N THR A 38 8.67 -12.80 -15.85
CA THR A 38 8.85 -14.24 -15.94
C THR A 38 9.31 -14.75 -14.57
N PRO A 39 8.57 -15.66 -13.94
CA PRO A 39 8.99 -16.23 -12.66
C PRO A 39 10.31 -17.01 -12.86
N PRO A 40 11.24 -16.96 -11.89
CA PRO A 40 12.38 -17.86 -11.86
C PRO A 40 11.90 -19.32 -11.87
N SER A 41 12.51 -20.18 -12.70
CA SER A 41 12.01 -21.55 -12.93
C SER A 41 12.00 -22.44 -11.69
N ASP A 42 12.85 -22.11 -10.73
CA ASP A 42 12.97 -22.71 -9.40
C ASP A 42 11.88 -22.23 -8.41
N GLU A 43 11.38 -21.01 -8.56
CA GLU A 43 10.36 -20.42 -7.67
C GLU A 43 8.93 -20.90 -7.95
N VAL A 44 8.66 -21.51 -9.11
CA VAL A 44 7.33 -22.05 -9.46
C VAL A 44 7.13 -23.48 -8.90
N THR A 45 8.07 -23.96 -8.09
CA THR A 45 7.95 -25.26 -7.41
C THR A 45 7.12 -25.13 -6.13
N GLY A 46 6.23 -26.09 -5.86
CA GLY A 46 5.48 -26.14 -4.59
C GLY A 46 4.10 -25.47 -4.59
N LEU A 47 3.52 -25.13 -5.74
CA LEU A 47 2.15 -24.60 -5.84
C LEU A 47 1.04 -25.66 -5.64
N GLY A 48 1.40 -26.94 -5.50
CA GLY A 48 0.44 -28.04 -5.31
C GLY A 48 -0.52 -28.17 -6.51
N PRO A 49 -1.85 -28.16 -6.30
CA PRO A 49 -2.82 -28.25 -7.39
C PRO A 49 -2.99 -26.95 -8.19
N PHE A 50 -2.33 -25.86 -7.79
CA PHE A 50 -2.43 -24.58 -8.45
C PHE A 50 -1.36 -24.44 -9.54
N ALA A 51 -1.74 -23.81 -10.65
CA ALA A 51 -0.83 -23.40 -11.72
C ALA A 51 -0.61 -21.89 -11.65
N LEU A 52 0.63 -21.44 -11.85
CA LEU A 52 0.93 -20.03 -12.00
C LEU A 52 0.59 -19.58 -13.42
N GLU A 53 -0.52 -18.85 -13.58
CA GLU A 53 -0.96 -18.35 -14.89
C GLU A 53 -0.22 -17.07 -15.32
N GLY A 54 0.24 -16.27 -14.37
CA GLY A 54 0.89 -15.01 -14.65
C GLY A 54 1.50 -14.38 -13.40
N LEU A 55 2.50 -13.52 -13.63
CA LEU A 55 3.16 -12.78 -12.58
C LEU A 55 3.43 -11.35 -13.06
N TRP A 56 3.09 -10.39 -12.21
CA TRP A 56 3.26 -8.96 -12.48
C TRP A 56 3.96 -8.25 -11.34
N ARG A 57 4.85 -7.32 -11.67
CA ARG A 57 5.35 -6.31 -10.74
C ARG A 57 4.45 -5.09 -10.81
N MET A 58 3.87 -4.70 -9.68
CA MET A 58 3.17 -3.42 -9.56
C MET A 58 4.11 -2.38 -8.92
N SER A 59 4.21 -1.19 -9.52
CA SER A 59 5.00 -0.07 -9.00
C SER A 59 4.26 1.26 -9.15
N SER A 60 4.62 2.25 -8.34
CA SER A 60 4.01 3.59 -8.39
C SER A 60 5.05 4.64 -7.99
N PRO A 61 5.05 5.82 -8.61
CA PRO A 61 5.83 6.94 -8.14
C PRO A 61 5.24 7.55 -6.85
N ASN A 62 4.04 7.16 -6.43
CA ASN A 62 3.40 7.69 -5.23
C ASN A 62 4.16 7.29 -3.96
N SER A 63 4.57 8.27 -3.15
CA SER A 63 5.30 8.05 -1.89
C SER A 63 4.49 7.30 -0.83
N ARG A 64 3.17 7.13 -1.03
CA ARG A 64 2.30 6.32 -0.17
C ARG A 64 2.07 4.90 -0.69
N PHE A 65 2.69 4.52 -1.81
CA PHE A 65 2.54 3.20 -2.38
C PHE A 65 3.33 2.14 -1.59
N GLY A 66 2.67 1.03 -1.23
CA GLY A 66 3.27 -0.13 -0.57
C GLY A 66 2.54 -0.55 0.70
N GLY A 67 2.86 -1.74 1.20
CA GLY A 67 2.19 -2.33 2.37
C GLY A 67 0.76 -2.77 2.07
N TRP A 68 0.54 -3.36 0.90
CA TRP A 68 -0.72 -4.00 0.52
C TRP A 68 -0.70 -5.44 1.05
N SER A 69 -1.70 -5.83 1.83
CA SER A 69 -1.76 -7.10 2.55
C SER A 69 -2.90 -8.01 2.12
N ALA A 70 -3.89 -7.48 1.41
CA ALA A 70 -4.96 -8.27 0.81
C ALA A 70 -5.30 -7.75 -0.58
N MET A 71 -5.69 -8.66 -1.47
CA MET A 71 -6.14 -8.35 -2.82
C MET A 71 -7.26 -9.31 -3.21
N ILE A 72 -8.34 -8.77 -3.77
CA ILE A 72 -9.50 -9.53 -4.22
C ILE A 72 -9.95 -9.02 -5.59
N GLU A 73 -10.48 -9.91 -6.41
CA GLU A 73 -11.20 -9.54 -7.63
C GLU A 73 -12.63 -9.12 -7.25
N ILE A 74 -13.09 -7.96 -7.75
CA ILE A 74 -14.39 -7.35 -7.41
C ILE A 74 -15.32 -7.18 -8.62
N GLY A 75 -14.92 -7.71 -9.77
CA GLY A 75 -15.62 -7.66 -11.05
C GLY A 75 -14.68 -8.19 -12.14
N THR A 76 -15.18 -8.40 -13.36
CA THR A 76 -14.44 -9.04 -14.45
C THR A 76 -13.11 -8.32 -14.74
N GLY A 77 -12.00 -8.81 -14.18
CA GLY A 77 -10.69 -8.21 -14.33
C GLY A 77 -10.39 -6.97 -13.48
N GLN A 78 -11.26 -6.58 -12.55
CA GLN A 78 -10.98 -5.46 -11.65
C GLN A 78 -10.60 -5.96 -10.27
N PHE A 79 -9.51 -5.42 -9.74
CA PHE A 79 -8.95 -5.81 -8.46
C PHE A 79 -9.09 -4.68 -7.44
N LEU A 80 -9.32 -5.09 -6.19
CA LEU A 80 -9.32 -4.24 -5.01
C LEU A 80 -8.26 -4.75 -4.05
N ALA A 81 -7.27 -3.92 -3.77
CA ALA A 81 -6.23 -4.18 -2.78
C ALA A 81 -6.45 -3.34 -1.53
N PHE A 82 -6.11 -3.91 -0.37
CA PHE A 82 -6.16 -3.25 0.94
C PHE A 82 -4.77 -3.20 1.57
N SER A 83 -4.48 -2.08 2.23
CA SER A 83 -3.24 -1.83 2.93
C SER A 83 -3.46 -1.72 4.43
N ASP A 84 -2.47 -2.15 5.20
CA ASP A 84 -2.43 -2.00 6.66
C ASP A 84 -2.48 -0.52 7.11
N ARG A 85 -2.27 0.43 6.19
CA ARG A 85 -2.41 1.88 6.43
C ARG A 85 -3.84 2.39 6.23
N ASN A 86 -4.83 1.51 6.29
CA ASN A 86 -6.24 1.83 6.05
C ASN A 86 -6.47 2.46 4.66
N MET A 87 -5.74 1.97 3.65
CA MET A 87 -5.91 2.40 2.25
C MET A 87 -6.50 1.28 1.42
N ARG A 88 -7.25 1.66 0.39
CA ARG A 88 -7.74 0.78 -0.67
C ARG A 88 -7.26 1.27 -2.02
N LEU A 89 -6.99 0.33 -2.93
CA LEU A 89 -6.57 0.60 -4.29
C LEU A 89 -7.38 -0.24 -5.26
N ARG A 90 -8.15 0.43 -6.11
CA ARG A 90 -8.88 -0.19 -7.21
C ARG A 90 -8.10 -0.01 -8.50
N PHE A 91 -7.87 -1.09 -9.23
CA PHE A 91 -7.14 -1.08 -10.49
C PHE A 91 -7.52 -2.25 -11.40
N THR A 92 -7.14 -2.14 -12.67
CA THR A 92 -7.25 -3.20 -13.67
C THR A 92 -5.82 -3.61 -14.07
N PRO A 93 -5.40 -4.86 -13.84
CA PRO A 93 -4.08 -5.33 -14.24
C PRO A 93 -3.96 -5.38 -15.78
N PRO A 94 -2.73 -5.37 -16.31
CA PRO A 94 -2.50 -5.50 -17.74
C PRO A 94 -3.03 -6.84 -18.26
N GLY A 95 -3.61 -6.84 -19.46
CA GLY A 95 -4.11 -8.05 -20.11
C GLY A 95 -5.61 -8.32 -19.90
N VAL A 96 -6.30 -7.55 -19.06
CA VAL A 96 -7.75 -7.68 -18.85
C VAL A 96 -8.44 -6.33 -19.09
N ALA A 97 -9.26 -6.24 -20.14
CA ALA A 97 -10.06 -5.07 -20.54
C ALA A 97 -9.27 -3.73 -20.71
N ALA A 98 -10.00 -2.65 -21.04
CA ALA A 98 -9.41 -1.32 -21.16
C ALA A 98 -8.88 -0.84 -19.79
N PRO A 99 -7.69 -0.21 -19.71
CA PRO A 99 -7.14 0.25 -18.44
C PRO A 99 -8.07 1.29 -17.79
N ASP A 100 -8.56 0.99 -16.59
CA ASP A 100 -9.22 2.01 -15.75
C ASP A 100 -8.15 2.82 -15.02
N VAL A 101 -8.45 4.08 -14.71
CA VAL A 101 -7.54 4.94 -13.95
C VAL A 101 -7.43 4.37 -12.53
N PRO A 102 -6.21 4.07 -12.03
CA PRO A 102 -6.04 3.56 -10.67
C PRO A 102 -6.61 4.55 -9.64
N LYS A 103 -7.43 4.05 -8.72
CA LYS A 103 -8.03 4.88 -7.66
C LYS A 103 -7.58 4.40 -6.30
N ALA A 104 -6.64 5.14 -5.71
CA ALA A 104 -6.25 4.97 -4.32
C ALA A 104 -7.08 5.88 -3.42
N SER A 105 -7.69 5.35 -2.37
CA SER A 105 -8.45 6.13 -1.38
C SER A 105 -8.31 5.54 0.01
N GLN A 106 -8.68 6.29 1.04
CA GLN A 106 -8.78 5.74 2.39
C GLN A 106 -9.99 4.81 2.46
N VAL A 107 -9.86 3.74 3.25
CA VAL A 107 -10.97 2.88 3.62
C VAL A 107 -11.85 3.65 4.59
N GLY A 108 -13.06 3.99 4.15
CA GLY A 108 -14.10 4.55 5.00
C GLY A 108 -14.92 3.41 5.61
N ILE A 109 -15.01 3.34 6.94
CA ILE A 109 -15.94 2.44 7.60
C ILE A 109 -17.28 3.18 7.70
N ARG A 110 -18.27 2.76 6.92
CA ARG A 110 -19.61 3.36 6.99
C ARG A 110 -20.40 2.84 8.19
N ARG A 111 -20.31 1.53 8.45
CA ARG A 111 -21.12 0.88 9.49
C ARG A 111 -20.45 -0.42 9.93
N ALA A 112 -20.29 -0.61 11.23
CA ALA A 112 -20.00 -1.92 11.79
C ALA A 112 -21.29 -2.74 11.79
N ILE A 113 -21.36 -3.79 10.98
CA ILE A 113 -22.45 -4.75 10.99
C ILE A 113 -21.99 -5.91 11.88
N TYR A 114 -22.54 -5.96 13.09
CA TYR A 114 -22.30 -7.08 13.99
C TYR A 114 -23.08 -8.30 13.48
N GLN A 115 -22.38 -9.31 12.97
CA GLN A 115 -23.00 -10.56 12.49
C GLN A 115 -22.65 -11.69 13.47
N ARG A 116 -23.66 -12.13 14.24
CA ARG A 116 -23.50 -13.25 15.17
C ARG A 116 -23.82 -14.57 14.46
N LYS A 117 -22.81 -15.32 14.05
CA LYS A 117 -22.98 -16.69 13.52
C LYS A 117 -22.71 -17.71 14.63
N ARG A 118 -23.75 -18.48 15.02
CA ARG A 118 -23.76 -19.60 16.01
C ARG A 118 -22.42 -19.79 16.76
N GLY A 119 -22.20 -19.00 17.80
CA GLY A 119 -21.12 -19.20 18.78
C GLY A 119 -19.78 -18.54 18.48
N ARG A 120 -19.64 -17.77 17.39
CA ARG A 120 -18.41 -17.00 17.10
C ARG A 120 -18.77 -15.57 16.71
N ASP A 121 -18.31 -14.63 17.51
CA ASP A 121 -18.55 -13.20 17.29
C ASP A 121 -17.52 -12.66 16.30
N TRP A 122 -18.00 -12.10 15.18
CA TRP A 122 -17.17 -11.38 14.23
C TRP A 122 -17.86 -10.09 13.81
N SER A 123 -17.09 -9.01 13.76
CA SER A 123 -17.53 -7.74 13.21
C SER A 123 -17.31 -7.74 11.71
N VAL A 124 -18.39 -7.62 10.93
CA VAL A 124 -18.30 -7.40 9.49
C VAL A 124 -18.42 -5.90 9.26
N PHE A 125 -17.44 -5.31 8.60
CA PHE A 125 -17.45 -3.88 8.30
C PHE A 125 -17.96 -3.67 6.88
N ASP A 126 -18.90 -2.75 6.72
CA ASP A 126 -19.30 -2.27 5.40
C ASP A 126 -18.27 -1.20 4.99
N ILE A 127 -17.43 -1.56 4.03
CA ILE A 127 -16.30 -0.77 3.56
C ILE A 127 -16.75 -0.03 2.30
N GLU A 128 -16.70 1.31 2.34
CA GLU A 128 -17.00 2.14 1.17
C GLU A 128 -15.95 1.99 0.08
#